data_AF-A0A1T0CWK7-F1
#
_entry.id   AF-A0A1T0CWK7-F1
#
_cell.length_a   1.000
_cell.length_b   1.000
_cell.length_c   1.000
_cell.angle_alpha   90.00
_cell.angle_beta   90.00
_cell.angle_gamma   90.00
#
_symmetry.space_group_name_H-M   'P 1'
#
loop_
_entity.id
_entity.type
_entity.pdbx_description
1 polymer ?
#
loop_
_entity_poly.entity_id
_entity_poly.type
_entity_poly.pdbx_seq_one_letter_code
_entity_poly.pdbx_strand_id
1 'polypeptide(L)'
;MAIYGISIAMFLLILVIGLFIVRRTGIRSERVITILCVVGFLCQILINWMFWGEGSIYNPFAHAVADKSSLTFLVLCLISIFCYSALLMLLYKANEFYNE
;
A
#
# COMPACT_ATOMS: atom_id res chain seq x y z
N MET A 1 -6.18 14.44 -6.11
CA MET A 1 -7.21 13.51 -6.62
C MET A 1 -6.60 12.21 -7.15
N ALA A 2 -5.75 12.24 -8.19
CA ALA A 2 -5.17 11.02 -8.80
C ALA A 2 -4.35 10.15 -7.82
N ILE A 3 -3.57 10.77 -6.92
CA ILE A 3 -2.78 10.07 -5.88
C ILE A 3 -3.65 9.12 -5.08
N TYR A 4 -4.77 9.61 -4.56
CA TYR A 4 -5.66 8.82 -3.73
C TYR A 4 -6.27 7.66 -4.50
N GLY A 5 -6.68 7.88 -5.76
CA GLY A 5 -7.20 6.81 -6.63
C GLY A 5 -6.17 5.69 -6.87
N ILE A 6 -4.93 6.05 -7.20
CA ILE A 6 -3.86 5.08 -7.44
C ILE A 6 -3.48 4.34 -6.16
N SER A 7 -3.44 5.06 -5.04
CA SER A 7 -3.16 4.49 -3.71
C SER A 7 -4.23 3.49 -3.29
N ILE A 8 -5.51 3.82 -3.51
CA ILE A 8 -6.64 2.91 -3.24
C ILE A 8 -6.56 1.69 -4.16
N ALA A 9 -6.26 1.87 -5.44
CA ALA A 9 -6.13 0.75 -6.38
C ALA A 9 -5.00 -0.21 -5.97
N MET A 10 -3.84 0.32 -5.57
CA MET A 10 -2.74 -0.48 -5.05
C MET A 10 -3.11 -1.20 -3.75
N PHE A 11 -3.76 -0.51 -2.82
CA PHE A 11 -4.21 -1.11 -1.57
C PHE A 11 -5.17 -2.28 -1.81
N LEU A 12 -6.18 -2.08 -2.68
CA LEU A 12 -7.15 -3.13 -3.05
C LEU A 12 -6.47 -4.30 -3.76
N LEU A 13 -5.50 -4.03 -4.62
CA LEU A 13 -4.73 -5.07 -5.30
C LEU A 13 -3.98 -5.96 -4.29
N ILE A 14 -3.28 -5.35 -3.32
CA ILE A 14 -2.56 -6.08 -2.27
C ILE A 14 -3.54 -6.87 -1.40
N LEU A 15 -4.69 -6.29 -1.04
CA LEU A 15 -5.74 -6.97 -0.28
C LEU A 15 -6.27 -8.21 -1.02
N VAL A 16 -6.63 -8.08 -2.30
CA VAL A 16 -7.18 -9.19 -3.10
C VAL A 16 -6.16 -10.31 -3.26
N ILE A 17 -4.91 -9.97 -3.57
CA ILE A 17 -3.83 -10.96 -3.70
C ILE A 17 -3.58 -11.65 -2.34
N GLY A 18 -3.52 -10.87 -1.25
CA GLY A 18 -3.33 -11.40 0.09
C GLY A 18 -4.43 -12.40 0.49
N LEU A 19 -5.70 -12.04 0.27
CA LEU A 19 -6.84 -12.92 0.54
C LEU A 19 -6.82 -14.17 -0.34
N PHE A 20 -6.42 -14.05 -1.60
CA PHE A 20 -6.29 -15.19 -2.51
C PHE A 20 -5.22 -16.17 -2.01
N ILE A 21 -4.06 -15.66 -1.58
CA ILE A 21 -2.96 -16.47 -1.03
C ILE A 21 -3.40 -17.16 0.27
N VAL A 22 -4.04 -16.43 1.19
CA VAL A 22 -4.59 -16.97 2.44
C VAL A 22 -5.51 -18.16 2.17
N ARG A 23 -6.43 -18.03 1.20
CA ARG A 23 -7.38 -19.10 0.84
C ARG A 23 -6.74 -20.32 0.20
N ARG A 24 -5.62 -20.16 -0.52
CA ARG A 24 -5.03 -21.22 -1.37
C ARG A 24 -3.86 -21.97 -0.73
N THR A 25 -3.11 -21.35 0.18
CA THR A 25 -1.72 -21.79 0.45
C THR A 25 -1.52 -22.51 1.79
N GLY A 26 -2.54 -22.62 2.65
CA GLY A 26 -2.42 -23.32 3.93
C GLY A 26 -1.40 -22.70 4.90
N ILE A 27 -1.06 -23.45 5.95
CA ILE A 27 -0.27 -23.14 7.18
C ILE A 27 1.05 -22.32 7.00
N ARG A 28 1.53 -22.07 5.77
CA ARG A 28 2.77 -21.30 5.48
C ARG A 28 2.56 -19.94 4.82
N SER A 29 1.33 -19.43 4.77
CA SER A 29 0.97 -18.17 4.13
C SER A 29 1.52 -16.91 4.84
N GLU A 30 1.80 -16.95 6.15
CA GLU A 30 2.15 -15.76 6.95
C GLU A 30 3.36 -15.01 6.38
N ARG A 31 4.46 -15.72 6.09
CA ARG A 31 5.67 -15.11 5.53
C ARG A 31 5.39 -14.45 4.17
N VAL A 32 4.53 -15.06 3.36
CA VAL A 32 4.15 -14.55 2.03
C VAL A 32 3.28 -13.30 2.17
N ILE A 33 2.32 -13.30 3.10
CA ILE A 33 1.47 -12.15 3.41
C ILE A 33 2.32 -10.96 3.85
N THR A 34 3.30 -11.19 4.74
CA THR A 34 4.19 -10.13 5.23
C THR A 34 5.03 -9.54 4.10
N ILE A 35 5.64 -10.38 3.26
CA ILE A 35 6.41 -9.91 2.10
C ILE A 35 5.51 -9.10 1.17
N LEU A 36 4.30 -9.58 0.88
CA LEU A 36 3.35 -8.88 0.02
C LEU A 36 2.98 -7.50 0.57
N CYS A 37 2.64 -7.40 1.85
CA CYS A 37 2.32 -6.12 2.50
C CYS A 37 3.52 -5.16 2.52
N VAL A 38 4.73 -5.66 2.76
CA VAL A 38 5.96 -4.85 2.74
C VAL A 38 6.23 -4.31 1.33
N VAL A 39 6.13 -5.15 0.31
CA VAL A 39 6.30 -4.73 -1.10
C VAL A 39 5.25 -3.68 -1.46
N GLY A 40 3.98 -3.93 -1.10
CA GLY A 40 2.91 -2.96 -1.32
C GLY A 40 3.17 -1.62 -0.62
N PHE A 41 3.64 -1.65 0.62
CA PHE A 41 4.00 -0.45 1.38
C PHE A 41 5.13 0.34 0.71
N LEU A 42 6.19 -0.33 0.26
CA LEU A 42 7.28 0.32 -0.48
C LEU A 42 6.78 0.96 -1.77
N CYS A 43 5.92 0.28 -2.52
CA CYS A 43 5.27 0.87 -3.70
C CYS A 43 4.43 2.10 -3.34
N GLN A 44 3.71 2.08 -2.22
CA GLN A 44 2.92 3.20 -1.75
C GLN A 44 3.80 4.42 -1.40
N ILE A 45 4.95 4.20 -0.76
CA ILE A 45 5.93 5.26 -0.49
C ILE A 45 6.48 5.86 -1.79
N LEU A 46 6.77 5.03 -2.79
CA LEU A 46 7.19 5.50 -4.12
C LEU A 46 6.09 6.32 -4.81
N ILE A 47 4.83 5.90 -4.72
CA ILE A 47 3.69 6.67 -5.23
C ILE A 47 3.59 8.02 -4.53
N ASN A 48 3.67 8.04 -3.20
CA ASN A 48 3.64 9.28 -2.43
C ASN A 48 4.79 10.21 -2.86
N TRP A 49 6.00 9.69 -3.08
CA TRP A 49 7.15 10.47 -3.53
C TRP A 49 6.99 10.99 -4.97
N MET A 50 6.57 10.13 -5.90
CA MET A 50 6.37 10.51 -7.32
C MET A 50 5.34 11.61 -7.47
N PHE A 51 4.25 11.54 -6.70
CA PHE A 51 3.18 12.52 -6.78
C PHE A 51 3.35 13.72 -5.82
N TRP A 52 4.34 13.71 -4.93
CA TRP A 52 4.65 14.87 -4.09
C TRP A 52 5.30 16.02 -4.87
N GLY A 53 5.96 15.73 -6.00
CA GLY A 53 6.40 16.75 -6.95
C GLY A 53 7.82 16.57 -7.51
N GLU A 54 8.63 15.66 -6.95
CA GLU A 54 9.97 15.34 -7.48
C GLU A 54 9.95 14.27 -8.59
N GLY A 55 8.81 13.59 -8.78
CA GLY A 55 8.62 12.63 -9.86
C GLY A 55 8.27 13.25 -11.23
N SER A 56 8.58 14.53 -11.50
CA SER A 56 8.13 15.22 -12.73
C SER A 56 8.59 14.52 -14.02
N ILE A 57 9.74 13.84 -13.98
CA ILE A 57 10.28 13.05 -15.10
C ILE A 57 9.43 11.79 -15.35
N TYR A 58 8.80 11.24 -14.32
CA TYR A 58 8.03 9.99 -14.36
C TYR A 58 6.51 10.20 -14.36
N ASN A 59 6.05 11.42 -14.03
CA ASN A 59 4.64 11.74 -13.88
C ASN A 59 4.32 13.15 -14.41
N PRO A 60 3.66 13.27 -15.58
CA PRO A 60 3.30 14.58 -16.14
C PRO A 60 2.28 15.34 -15.27
N PHE A 61 1.58 14.65 -14.35
CA PHE A 61 0.65 15.26 -13.40
C PHE A 61 1.33 15.82 -12.15
N ALA A 62 2.65 15.63 -11.97
CA ALA A 62 3.40 16.17 -10.82
C ALA A 62 3.42 17.71 -10.78
N HIS A 63 3.22 18.37 -11.92
CA HIS A 63 3.12 19.83 -12.01
C HIS A 63 1.78 20.39 -11.50
N ALA A 64 0.74 19.56 -11.38
CA ALA A 64 -0.59 19.98 -10.96
C ALA A 64 -0.77 19.99 -9.42
N VAL A 65 0.27 19.64 -8.66
CA VAL A 65 0.22 19.63 -7.20
C VAL A 65 0.59 21.00 -6.67
N ALA A 66 -0.44 21.72 -6.19
CA ALA A 66 -0.34 23.10 -5.73
C ALA A 66 0.47 23.27 -4.44
N ASP A 67 0.71 22.19 -3.69
CA ASP A 67 1.28 22.28 -2.34
C ASP A 67 2.40 21.25 -2.10
N LYS A 68 3.63 21.67 -2.36
CA LYS A 68 4.87 20.87 -2.22
C LYS A 68 5.42 20.93 -0.78
N SER A 69 4.54 20.81 0.20
CA SER A 69 4.95 20.84 1.62
C SER A 69 5.49 19.49 2.05
N SER A 70 6.62 19.49 2.77
CA SER A 70 7.17 18.30 3.43
C SER A 70 6.21 17.73 4.48
N LEU A 71 5.35 18.57 5.06
CA LEU A 71 4.30 18.15 5.99
C LEU A 71 3.26 17.26 5.28
N THR A 72 2.85 17.62 4.06
CA THR A 72 1.90 16.82 3.27
C THR A 72 2.48 15.45 2.93
N PHE A 73 3.76 15.38 2.56
CA PHE A 73 4.44 14.11 2.33
C PHE A 73 4.52 13.25 3.59
N LEU A 74 4.88 13.86 4.73
CA LEU A 74 4.92 13.18 6.02
C LEU A 74 3.56 12.59 6.38
N VAL A 75 2.48 13.35 6.20
CA VAL A 75 1.10 12.88 6.46
C VAL A 75 0.73 11.71 5.54
N LEU A 76 1.06 11.78 4.24
CA LEU A 76 0.81 10.67 3.31
C LEU A 76 1.55 9.39 3.71
N CYS A 77 2.81 9.52 4.16
CA CYS A 77 3.59 8.40 4.66
C CYS A 77 3.00 7.80 5.94
N LEU A 78 2.57 8.63 6.90
CA LEU A 78 1.91 8.16 8.12
C LEU A 78 0.59 7.43 7.84
N ILE A 79 -0.23 7.96 6.94
CA ILE A 79 -1.46 7.29 6.48
C ILE A 79 -1.11 5.93 5.87
N SER A 80 -0.06 5.87 5.04
CA SER A 80 0.38 4.63 4.41
C SER A 80 0.83 3.58 5.43
N ILE A 81 1.58 3.98 6.47
CA ILE A 81 1.97 3.09 7.56
C ILE A 81 0.73 2.52 8.26
N PHE A 82 -0.26 3.37 8.56
CA PHE A 82 -1.49 2.94 9.21
C PHE A 82 -2.30 1.98 8.34
N CYS A 83 -2.47 2.30 7.05
CA CYS A 83 -3.22 1.45 6.13
C CYS A 83 -2.57 0.07 5.96
N TYR A 84 -1.25 0.01 5.71
CA TYR A 84 -0.57 -1.26 5.47
C TYR A 84 -0.39 -2.10 6.74
N SER A 85 -0.28 -1.48 7.92
CA SER A 85 -0.30 -2.22 9.19
C SER A 85 -1.68 -2.80 9.49
N ALA A 86 -2.76 -2.04 9.26
CA ALA A 86 -4.13 -2.54 9.37
C ALA A 86 -4.41 -3.68 8.36
N LEU A 87 -3.91 -3.55 7.12
CA LEU A 87 -4.03 -4.58 6.10
C LEU A 87 -3.32 -5.88 6.48
N LEU A 88 -2.09 -5.77 7.00
CA LEU A 88 -1.33 -6.92 7.49
C LEU A 88 -2.09 -7.64 8.62
N MET A 89 -2.61 -6.89 9.59
CA MET A 89 -3.38 -7.44 10.69
C MET A 89 -4.67 -8.13 10.20
N LEU A 90 -5.36 -7.54 9.23
CA LEU A 90 -6.53 -8.15 8.60
C LEU A 90 -6.18 -9.47 7.91
N LEU A 91 -5.10 -9.51 7.15
CA LEU A 91 -4.68 -10.72 6.44
C LEU A 91 -4.20 -11.83 7.39
N TYR A 92 -3.55 -11.48 8.50
CA TYR A 92 -3.24 -12.45 9.56
C TYR A 92 -4.51 -13.00 10.22
N LYS A 93 -5.47 -12.15 10.55
CA LYS A 93 -6.76 -12.62 11.10
C LYS A 93 -7.55 -13.47 10.11
N ALA A 94 -7.50 -13.13 8.82
CA ALA A 94 -8.06 -13.98 7.78
C ALA A 94 -7.32 -15.32 7.71
N ASN A 95 -5.99 -15.32 7.85
CA ASN A 95 -5.21 -16.54 7.84
C ASN A 95 -5.55 -17.49 8.99
N GLU A 96 -5.65 -16.96 10.21
CA GLU A 96 -6.09 -17.68 11.41
C GLU A 96 -7.48 -18.31 11.16
N PHE A 97 -8.44 -17.54 10.64
CA PHE A 97 -9.80 -18.02 10.38
C PHE A 97 -9.90 -19.14 9.32
N TYR A 98 -9.04 -19.14 8.31
CA TYR A 98 -9.10 -20.12 7.21
C TYR A 98 -8.21 -21.35 7.41
N ASN A 99 -7.21 -21.29 8.31
CA ASN A 99 -6.19 -22.33 8.43
C ASN A 99 -5.98 -22.88 9.86
N GLU A 100 -6.69 -22.38 10.87
CA GLU A 100 -6.95 -23.10 12.15
C GLU A 100 -8.23 -23.93 12.06
#